data_AF-A0A816V2K3-F1
#
_entry.id   AF-A0A816V2K3-F1
#
_cell.length_a   1.000
_cell.length_b   1.000
_cell.length_c   1.000
_cell.angle_alpha   90.00
_cell.angle_beta   90.00
_cell.angle_gamma   90.00
#
_symmetry.space_group_name_H-M   'P 1'
#
loop_
_entity.id
_entity.type
_entity.pdbx_description
1 polymer ?
#
loop_
_entity_poly.entity_id
_entity_poly.type
_entity_poly.pdbx_seq_one_letter_code
_entity_poly.pdbx_strand_id
1 'polypeptide(L)'
;INRFVLKDGIQNLKKQFKSEQPLTALEYNALLSPFAQCIDYLFIDKYQQLFSEHIEEALNYVKNFKEEDFKTESASSIFELLTTLRKISSVVWENRVAQMEELHFNILLKMVTLSNFNAKMNSLKELSKIIENCRSIPRGIVRDIDQIQYVEKVRTLVNFIAPNILKEDIEMIWKMQ
;
A
#
# COMPACT_ATOMS: atom_id res chain seq x y z
N ILE A 1 -2.83 -12.15 -27.13
CA ILE A 1 -2.50 -10.88 -27.83
C ILE A 1 -2.61 -9.73 -26.82
N ASN A 2 -1.56 -8.94 -26.62
CA ASN A 2 -1.55 -7.81 -25.68
C ASN A 2 -2.26 -6.58 -26.29
N ARG A 3 -3.56 -6.43 -26.02
CA ARG A 3 -4.37 -5.32 -26.56
C ARG A 3 -3.98 -3.94 -26.02
N PHE A 4 -3.43 -3.88 -24.80
CA PHE A 4 -2.98 -2.63 -24.19
C PHE A 4 -1.85 -2.00 -24.99
N VAL A 5 -0.84 -2.80 -25.35
CA VAL A 5 0.28 -2.34 -26.20
C VAL A 5 -0.20 -1.97 -27.61
N LEU A 6 -1.14 -2.73 -28.19
CA LEU A 6 -1.71 -2.43 -29.51
C LEU A 6 -2.53 -1.13 -29.57
N LYS A 7 -2.90 -0.57 -28.42
CA LYS A 7 -3.67 0.69 -28.30
C LYS A 7 -2.82 1.82 -27.72
N ASP A 8 -1.51 1.76 -27.93
CA ASP A 8 -0.52 2.73 -27.43
C ASP A 8 -0.57 2.91 -25.90
N GLY A 9 -1.03 1.90 -25.17
CA GLY A 9 -1.29 1.98 -23.73
C GLY A 9 -0.05 2.40 -22.95
N ILE A 10 1.14 1.93 -23.34
CA ILE A 10 2.40 2.31 -22.68
C ILE A 10 2.74 3.78 -22.92
N GLN A 11 2.54 4.29 -24.14
CA GLN A 11 2.79 5.69 -24.44
C GLN A 11 1.80 6.60 -23.71
N ASN A 12 0.52 6.22 -23.70
CA ASN A 12 -0.52 6.97 -22.99
C ASN A 12 -0.29 6.96 -21.47
N LEU A 13 0.13 5.83 -20.90
CA LEU A 13 0.53 5.72 -19.50
C LEU A 13 1.70 6.68 -19.18
N LYS A 14 2.77 6.67 -19.98
CA LYS A 14 3.90 7.59 -19.81
C LYS A 14 3.51 9.05 -19.91
N LYS A 15 2.50 9.39 -20.72
CA LYS A 15 1.96 10.76 -20.79
C LYS A 15 1.23 11.15 -19.51
N GLN A 16 0.47 10.23 -18.90
CA GLN A 16 -0.22 10.49 -17.64
C GLN A 16 0.75 10.72 -16.49
N PHE A 17 1.85 9.96 -16.40
CA PHE A 17 2.90 10.21 -15.40
C PHE A 17 3.62 11.56 -15.58
N LYS A 18 3.53 12.16 -16.77
CA LYS A 18 4.13 13.45 -17.10
C LYS A 18 3.09 14.58 -17.16
N SER A 19 1.94 14.41 -16.53
CA SER A 19 0.94 15.47 -16.42
C SER A 19 1.51 16.69 -15.70
N GLU A 20 1.02 17.89 -16.05
CA GLU A 20 1.43 19.13 -15.39
C GLU A 20 0.99 19.20 -13.92
N GLN A 21 -0.08 18.47 -13.58
CA GLN A 21 -0.55 18.33 -12.20
C GLN A 21 0.07 17.09 -11.55
N PRO A 22 0.51 17.19 -10.28
CA PRO A 22 0.92 16.03 -9.50
C PRO A 22 -0.22 15.03 -9.37
N LEU A 23 0.11 13.74 -9.55
CA LEU A 23 -0.85 12.66 -9.38
C LEU A 23 -1.18 12.45 -7.90
N THR A 24 -2.46 12.18 -7.62
CA THR A 24 -2.98 11.74 -6.32
C THR A 24 -2.73 10.26 -6.08
N ALA A 25 -2.93 9.79 -4.84
CA ALA A 25 -2.79 8.36 -4.52
C ALA A 25 -3.76 7.49 -5.35
N LEU A 26 -4.97 8.00 -5.58
CA LEU A 26 -5.99 7.34 -6.39
C LEU A 26 -5.53 7.20 -7.85
N GLU A 27 -4.98 8.26 -8.43
CA GLU A 27 -4.53 8.27 -9.83
C GLU A 27 -3.31 7.37 -10.03
N TYR A 28 -2.32 7.44 -9.13
CA TYR A 28 -1.21 6.47 -9.13
C TYR A 28 -1.72 5.03 -9.09
N ASN A 29 -2.67 4.73 -8.20
CA ASN A 29 -3.24 3.39 -8.10
C ASN A 29 -4.00 2.99 -9.37
N ALA A 30 -4.75 3.91 -9.99
CA ALA A 30 -5.47 3.64 -11.23
C ALA A 30 -4.53 3.32 -12.40
N LEU A 31 -3.38 3.98 -12.48
CA LEU A 31 -2.37 3.75 -13.51
C LEU A 31 -1.59 2.43 -13.29
N LEU A 32 -1.35 2.06 -12.03
CA LEU A 32 -0.45 0.94 -11.67
C LEU A 32 -1.19 -0.37 -11.35
N SER A 33 -2.39 -0.32 -10.78
CA SER A 33 -3.13 -1.52 -10.35
C SER A 33 -3.41 -2.52 -11.47
N PRO A 34 -3.64 -2.13 -12.75
CA PRO A 34 -3.78 -3.11 -13.82
C PRO A 34 -2.52 -3.97 -14.01
N PHE A 35 -1.32 -3.39 -13.84
CA PHE A 35 -0.07 -4.14 -13.88
C PHE A 35 0.07 -5.06 -12.67
N ALA A 36 -0.26 -4.58 -11.47
CA ALA A 36 -0.25 -5.42 -10.27
C ALA A 36 -1.19 -6.63 -10.41
N GLN A 37 -2.37 -6.47 -11.02
CA GLN A 37 -3.32 -7.56 -11.21
C GLN A 37 -2.82 -8.65 -12.16
N CYS A 38 -2.07 -8.28 -13.20
CA CYS A 38 -1.53 -9.21 -14.19
C CYS A 38 -0.03 -9.48 -14.06
N ILE A 39 0.62 -9.07 -12.96
CA ILE A 39 2.09 -9.04 -12.81
C ILE A 39 2.75 -10.39 -13.09
N ASP A 40 2.10 -11.49 -12.67
CA ASP A 40 2.59 -12.87 -12.85
C ASP A 40 2.60 -13.32 -14.33
N TYR A 41 1.92 -12.58 -15.21
CA TYR A 41 1.82 -12.86 -16.64
C TYR A 41 2.63 -11.87 -17.50
N LEU A 42 3.31 -10.90 -16.86
CA LEU A 42 4.12 -9.91 -17.55
C LEU A 42 5.54 -10.41 -17.76
N PHE A 43 6.09 -10.11 -18.94
CA PHE A 43 7.52 -10.24 -19.19
C PHE A 43 8.25 -9.08 -18.50
N ILE A 44 8.62 -9.26 -17.24
CA ILE A 44 9.13 -8.20 -16.35
C ILE A 44 10.29 -7.43 -16.98
N ASP A 45 11.23 -8.09 -17.65
CA ASP A 45 12.37 -7.45 -18.32
C ASP A 45 11.96 -6.36 -19.31
N LYS A 46 10.80 -6.51 -19.99
CA LYS A 46 10.28 -5.49 -20.93
C LYS A 46 9.69 -4.28 -20.25
N TYR A 47 9.26 -4.42 -18.99
CA TYR A 47 8.60 -3.38 -18.21
C TYR A 47 9.47 -2.83 -17.08
N GLN A 48 10.67 -3.40 -16.88
CA GLN A 48 11.55 -3.04 -15.77
C GLN A 48 11.88 -1.55 -15.74
N GLN A 49 12.16 -0.95 -16.91
CA GLN A 49 12.43 0.49 -16.99
C GLN A 49 11.19 1.33 -16.62
N LEU A 50 10.02 0.97 -17.17
CA LEU A 50 8.76 1.63 -16.88
C LEU A 50 8.45 1.59 -15.38
N PHE A 51 8.64 0.43 -14.75
CA PHE A 51 8.44 0.27 -13.32
C PHE A 51 9.47 1.06 -12.53
N SER A 52 10.75 1.01 -12.90
CA SER A 52 11.81 1.71 -12.16
C SER A 52 11.58 3.22 -12.11
N GLU A 53 11.14 3.83 -13.21
CA GLU A 53 10.86 5.27 -13.27
C GLU A 53 9.61 5.62 -12.45
N HIS A 54 8.46 5.00 -12.74
CA HIS A 54 7.18 5.47 -12.21
C HIS A 54 6.76 4.87 -10.86
N ILE A 55 7.25 3.67 -10.52
CA ILE A 55 7.03 3.12 -9.17
C ILE A 55 7.85 3.92 -8.17
N GLU A 56 9.08 4.33 -8.50
CA GLU A 56 9.90 5.14 -7.58
C GLU A 56 9.29 6.53 -7.37
N GLU A 57 8.69 7.13 -8.40
CA GLU A 57 7.88 8.36 -8.27
C GLU A 57 6.71 8.17 -7.27
N ALA A 58 5.92 7.10 -7.44
CA ALA A 58 4.82 6.78 -6.53
C ALA A 58 5.28 6.47 -5.10
N LEU A 59 6.43 5.82 -4.94
CA LEU A 59 7.03 5.54 -3.63
C LEU A 59 7.48 6.82 -2.94
N ASN A 60 8.17 7.69 -3.66
CA ASN A 60 8.61 8.97 -3.12
C ASN A 60 7.43 9.87 -2.78
N TYR A 61 6.36 9.83 -3.57
CA TYR A 61 5.11 10.51 -3.24
C TYR A 61 4.59 10.07 -1.86
N VAL A 62 4.39 8.76 -1.63
CA VAL A 62 3.85 8.27 -0.34
C VAL A 62 4.83 8.47 0.83
N LYS A 63 6.14 8.27 0.61
CA LYS A 63 7.18 8.45 1.65
C LYS A 63 7.19 9.86 2.23
N ASN A 64 6.92 10.87 1.40
CA ASN A 64 7.01 12.27 1.77
C ASN A 64 5.72 12.85 2.36
N PHE A 65 4.72 12.01 2.65
CA PHE A 65 3.48 12.47 3.25
C PHE A 65 3.68 13.09 4.64
N LYS A 66 3.14 14.30 4.77
CA LYS A 66 3.00 15.07 5.99
C LYS A 66 1.57 14.95 6.53
N GLU A 67 1.35 15.46 7.74
CA GLU A 67 0.02 15.44 8.37
C GLU A 67 -1.05 16.14 7.54
N GLU A 68 -0.69 17.22 6.83
CA GLU A 68 -1.63 17.91 5.92
C GLU A 68 -2.12 17.04 4.76
N ASP A 69 -1.27 16.18 4.19
CA ASP A 69 -1.59 15.38 3.01
C ASP A 69 -2.67 14.33 3.33
N PHE A 70 -2.66 13.79 4.55
CA PHE A 70 -3.68 12.85 5.01
C PHE A 70 -5.07 13.48 5.23
N LYS A 71 -5.19 14.82 5.14
CA LYS A 71 -6.49 15.52 5.17
C LYS A 71 -7.11 15.62 3.79
N THR A 72 -6.30 15.69 2.74
CA THR A 72 -6.76 15.85 1.35
C THR A 72 -6.86 14.53 0.63
N GLU A 73 -5.91 13.62 0.88
CA GLU A 73 -5.92 12.28 0.29
C GLU A 73 -6.84 11.34 1.07
N SER A 74 -7.54 10.47 0.34
CA SER A 74 -8.32 9.41 0.99
C SER A 74 -7.38 8.34 1.55
N ALA A 75 -7.53 8.03 2.84
CA ALA A 75 -6.81 6.94 3.49
C ALA A 75 -6.97 5.60 2.74
N SER A 76 -8.16 5.32 2.19
CA SER A 76 -8.39 4.10 1.40
C SER A 76 -7.52 4.07 0.14
N SER A 77 -7.46 5.18 -0.60
CA SER A 77 -6.68 5.27 -1.84
C SER A 77 -5.18 5.10 -1.59
N ILE A 78 -4.70 5.60 -0.45
CA ILE A 78 -3.30 5.45 -0.03
C ILE A 78 -2.98 3.98 0.26
N PHE A 79 -3.82 3.27 1.03
CA PHE A 79 -3.60 1.85 1.33
C PHE A 79 -3.75 0.96 0.10
N GLU A 80 -4.67 1.28 -0.82
CA GLU A 80 -4.79 0.61 -2.11
C GLU A 80 -3.51 0.81 -2.96
N LEU A 81 -3.00 2.03 -3.04
CA LEU A 81 -1.74 2.32 -3.72
C LEU A 81 -0.59 1.52 -3.09
N LEU A 82 -0.43 1.54 -1.76
CA LEU A 82 0.61 0.78 -1.06
C LEU A 82 0.51 -0.73 -1.35
N THR A 83 -0.70 -1.27 -1.41
CA THR A 83 -0.94 -2.67 -1.79
C THR A 83 -0.47 -2.96 -3.23
N THR A 84 -0.83 -2.08 -4.17
CA THR A 84 -0.41 -2.15 -5.58
C THR A 84 1.12 -2.08 -5.72
N LEU A 85 1.75 -1.11 -5.06
CA LEU A 85 3.20 -0.93 -5.09
C LEU A 85 3.93 -2.14 -4.49
N ARG A 86 3.43 -2.69 -3.36
CA ARG A 86 4.00 -3.91 -2.75
C ARG A 86 3.94 -5.09 -3.71
N LYS A 87 2.79 -5.31 -4.36
CA LYS A 87 2.61 -6.46 -5.28
C LYS A 87 3.51 -6.38 -6.50
N ILE A 88 3.68 -5.18 -7.08
CA ILE A 88 4.63 -5.00 -8.19
C ILE A 88 6.06 -5.19 -7.68
N SER A 89 6.40 -4.57 -6.56
CA SER A 89 7.76 -4.62 -6.02
C SER A 89 8.19 -6.04 -5.63
N SER A 90 7.30 -6.88 -5.12
CA SER A 90 7.65 -8.27 -4.77
C SER A 90 8.04 -9.13 -5.97
N VAL A 91 7.67 -8.74 -7.19
CA VAL A 91 8.03 -9.46 -8.43
C VAL A 91 9.21 -8.80 -9.13
N VAL A 92 9.28 -7.46 -9.11
CA VAL A 92 10.31 -6.71 -9.84
C VAL A 92 11.58 -6.51 -9.01
N TRP A 93 11.46 -6.35 -7.68
CA TRP A 93 12.56 -6.10 -6.75
C TRP A 93 12.33 -6.85 -5.42
N GLU A 94 12.58 -8.16 -5.41
CA GLU A 94 12.40 -9.01 -4.21
C GLU A 94 13.08 -8.43 -2.96
N ASN A 95 14.26 -7.80 -3.13
CA ASN A 95 15.02 -7.18 -2.05
C ASN A 95 14.40 -5.91 -1.43
N ARG A 96 13.29 -5.39 -1.99
CA ARG A 96 12.60 -4.19 -1.49
C ARG A 96 11.34 -4.48 -0.69
N VAL A 97 10.90 -5.74 -0.61
CA VAL A 97 9.65 -6.11 0.08
C VAL A 97 9.65 -5.64 1.54
N ALA A 98 10.76 -5.83 2.27
CA ALA A 98 10.88 -5.38 3.65
C ALA A 98 10.73 -3.85 3.82
N GLN A 99 11.30 -3.07 2.89
CA GLN A 99 11.18 -1.60 2.90
C GLN A 99 9.75 -1.15 2.60
N MET A 100 9.05 -1.86 1.71
CA MET A 100 7.64 -1.61 1.40
C MET A 100 6.74 -1.85 2.60
N GLU A 101 7.02 -2.91 3.36
CA GLU A 101 6.27 -3.24 4.57
C GLU A 101 6.52 -2.23 5.69
N GLU A 102 7.77 -1.78 5.86
CA GLU A 102 8.09 -0.71 6.80
C GLU A 102 7.37 0.59 6.45
N LEU A 103 7.37 0.99 5.17
CA LEU A 103 6.62 2.17 4.72
C LEU A 103 5.12 2.02 5.01
N HIS A 104 4.54 0.85 4.74
CA HIS A 104 3.13 0.59 5.00
C HIS A 104 2.81 0.72 6.50
N PHE A 105 3.61 0.12 7.38
CA PHE A 105 3.42 0.26 8.83
C PHE A 105 3.59 1.69 9.32
N ASN A 106 4.55 2.44 8.77
CA ASN A 106 4.75 3.84 9.13
C ASN A 106 3.55 4.71 8.73
N ILE A 107 2.97 4.49 7.54
CA ILE A 107 1.76 5.21 7.10
C ILE A 107 0.55 4.85 7.97
N LEU A 108 0.37 3.56 8.27
CA LEU A 108 -0.70 3.08 9.16
C LEU A 108 -0.59 3.74 10.55
N LEU A 109 0.62 3.76 11.11
CA LEU A 109 0.89 4.38 12.41
C LEU A 109 0.62 5.90 12.39
N LYS A 110 1.03 6.60 11.32
CA LYS A 110 0.71 8.03 11.18
C LYS A 110 -0.81 8.24 11.18
N MET A 111 -1.54 7.53 10.31
CA MET A 111 -2.97 7.73 10.13
C MET A 111 -3.81 7.38 11.37
N VAL A 112 -3.44 6.33 12.12
CA VAL A 112 -4.17 5.96 13.35
C VAL A 112 -3.99 6.98 14.47
N THR A 113 -2.91 7.77 14.43
CA THR A 113 -2.66 8.85 15.40
C THR A 113 -3.29 10.20 15.02
N LEU A 114 -3.79 10.35 13.79
CA LEU A 114 -4.45 11.58 13.36
C LEU A 114 -5.77 11.78 14.10
N SER A 115 -6.17 13.03 14.32
CA SER A 115 -7.50 13.35 14.88
C SER A 115 -8.67 13.02 13.94
N ASN A 116 -8.39 12.77 12.65
CA ASN A 116 -9.40 12.45 11.65
C ASN A 116 -9.92 11.01 11.82
N PHE A 117 -11.19 10.88 12.24
CA PHE A 117 -11.84 9.58 12.44
C PHE A 117 -11.83 8.68 11.19
N ASN A 118 -12.02 9.25 9.98
CA ASN A 118 -12.00 8.46 8.74
C ASN A 118 -10.61 7.85 8.49
N ALA A 119 -9.53 8.62 8.75
CA ALA A 119 -8.17 8.11 8.63
C ALA A 119 -7.89 6.99 9.65
N LYS A 120 -8.33 7.18 10.91
CA LYS A 120 -8.23 6.14 11.95
C LYS A 120 -8.96 4.87 11.56
N MET A 121 -10.22 4.98 11.14
CA MET A 121 -11.05 3.84 10.75
C MET A 121 -10.44 3.04 9.60
N ASN A 122 -9.97 3.73 8.55
CA ASN A 122 -9.31 3.06 7.42
C ASN A 122 -8.01 2.35 7.86
N SER A 123 -7.25 2.96 8.78
CA SER A 123 -6.04 2.34 9.33
C SER A 123 -6.35 1.07 10.14
N LEU A 124 -7.43 1.09 10.93
CA LEU A 124 -7.88 -0.08 11.69
C LEU A 124 -8.41 -1.20 10.78
N LYS A 125 -9.10 -0.84 9.69
CA LYS A 125 -9.54 -1.81 8.66
C LYS A 125 -8.32 -2.46 7.98
N GLU A 126 -7.33 -1.65 7.59
CA GLU A 126 -6.13 -2.18 6.96
C GLU A 126 -5.30 -3.04 7.93
N LEU A 127 -5.19 -2.62 9.20
CA LEU A 127 -4.57 -3.44 10.26
C LEU A 127 -5.27 -4.79 10.41
N SER A 128 -6.61 -4.81 10.38
CA SER A 128 -7.40 -6.04 10.47
C SER A 128 -7.10 -6.98 9.30
N LYS A 129 -7.05 -6.45 8.07
CA LYS A 129 -6.67 -7.19 6.87
C LYS A 129 -5.24 -7.76 6.96
N ILE A 130 -4.29 -6.98 7.48
CA ILE A 130 -2.91 -7.44 7.73
C ILE A 130 -2.87 -8.61 8.73
N ILE A 131 -3.65 -8.52 9.82
CA ILE A 131 -3.76 -9.59 10.81
C ILE A 131 -4.38 -10.85 10.20
N GLU A 132 -5.43 -10.70 9.38
CA GLU A 132 -6.06 -11.82 8.66
C GLU A 132 -5.07 -12.51 7.71
N ASN A 133 -4.28 -11.74 6.98
CA ASN A 133 -3.23 -12.26 6.11
C ASN A 133 -2.14 -13.01 6.89
N CYS A 134 -1.86 -12.65 8.14
CA CYS A 134 -0.97 -13.44 9.01
C CYS A 134 -1.57 -14.79 9.41
N ARG A 135 -2.91 -14.88 9.52
CA ARG A 135 -3.64 -16.08 9.98
C ARG A 135 -3.87 -17.12 8.90
N SER A 136 -4.00 -16.69 7.64
CA SER A 136 -4.28 -17.56 6.49
C SER A 136 -3.07 -18.39 6.03
N ILE A 137 -1.91 -18.22 6.66
CA ILE A 137 -0.68 -18.92 6.29
C ILE A 137 -0.67 -20.32 6.92
N PRO A 138 -0.53 -21.41 6.12
CA PRO A 138 -0.49 -22.78 6.65
C PRO A 138 0.63 -22.95 7.68
N ARG A 139 0.32 -23.56 8.84
CA ARG A 139 1.25 -23.70 9.98
C ARG A 139 2.33 -24.78 9.79
N GLY A 140 2.65 -25.17 8.55
CA GLY A 140 3.50 -26.32 8.26
C GLY A 140 4.73 -25.97 7.42
N ILE A 141 5.89 -26.34 7.98
CA ILE A 141 7.24 -26.41 7.37
C ILE A 141 7.96 -25.06 7.27
N VAL A 142 8.96 -24.91 8.15
CA VAL A 142 10.03 -23.88 8.21
C VAL A 142 9.52 -22.46 7.98
N ARG A 143 9.20 -21.76 9.07
CA ARG A 143 9.02 -20.30 8.98
C ARG A 143 10.35 -19.71 8.52
N ASP A 144 10.36 -19.07 7.36
CA ASP A 144 11.42 -18.13 7.03
C ASP A 144 11.53 -17.12 8.18
N ILE A 145 12.76 -16.81 8.58
CA ILE A 145 13.06 -15.85 9.65
C ILE A 145 12.29 -14.54 9.44
N ASP A 146 12.13 -14.14 8.17
CA ASP A 146 11.39 -12.96 7.74
C ASP A 146 9.90 -13.00 8.14
N GLN A 147 9.28 -14.18 8.11
CA GLN A 147 7.87 -14.34 8.49
C GLN A 147 7.67 -14.16 10.00
N ILE A 148 8.56 -14.70 10.82
CA ILE A 148 8.52 -14.51 12.28
C ILE A 148 8.68 -13.02 12.59
N GLN A 149 9.67 -12.38 11.98
CA GLN A 149 9.90 -10.94 12.15
C GLN A 149 8.68 -10.10 11.73
N TYR A 150 8.00 -10.46 10.63
CA TYR A 150 6.79 -9.79 10.18
C TYR A 150 5.66 -9.88 11.22
N VAL A 151 5.38 -11.08 11.73
CA VAL A 151 4.34 -11.29 12.75
C VAL A 151 4.66 -10.53 14.05
N GLU A 152 5.93 -10.47 14.47
CA GLU A 152 6.34 -9.68 15.62
C GLU A 152 6.17 -8.17 15.39
N LYS A 153 6.43 -7.67 14.18
CA LYS A 153 6.17 -6.26 13.82
C LYS A 153 4.68 -5.94 13.91
N VAL A 154 3.82 -6.78 13.34
CA VAL A 154 2.35 -6.62 13.44
C VAL A 154 1.89 -6.67 14.89
N ARG A 155 2.44 -7.57 15.71
CA ARG A 155 2.11 -7.62 17.15
C ARG A 155 2.52 -6.33 17.87
N THR A 156 3.73 -5.84 17.61
CA THR A 156 4.21 -4.56 18.18
C THR A 156 3.27 -3.42 17.81
N LEU A 157 2.84 -3.35 16.55
CA LEU A 157 1.91 -2.35 16.06
C LEU A 157 0.54 -2.45 16.76
N VAL A 158 -0.01 -3.65 16.91
CA VAL A 158 -1.27 -3.88 17.64
C VAL A 158 -1.15 -3.47 19.10
N ASN A 159 -0.06 -3.83 19.77
CA ASN A 159 0.19 -3.48 21.17
C ASN A 159 0.37 -1.97 21.37
N PHE A 160 0.89 -1.26 20.37
CA PHE A 160 0.95 0.19 20.37
C PHE A 160 -0.43 0.82 20.15
N ILE A 161 -1.19 0.33 19.16
CA ILE A 161 -2.45 0.95 18.76
C ILE A 161 -3.55 0.70 19.80
N ALA A 162 -3.73 -0.55 20.24
CA ALA A 162 -4.83 -0.95 21.10
C ALA A 162 -5.06 -0.07 22.35
N PRO A 163 -4.04 0.28 23.16
CA PRO A 163 -4.23 1.16 24.32
C PRO A 163 -4.41 2.64 23.95
N ASN A 164 -4.05 3.05 22.73
CA ASN A 164 -4.12 4.44 22.26
C ASN A 164 -5.40 4.74 21.47
N ILE A 165 -6.30 3.77 21.29
CA ILE A 165 -7.62 4.01 20.72
C ILE A 165 -8.47 4.73 21.77
N LEU A 166 -9.00 5.90 21.43
CA LEU A 166 -9.83 6.69 22.35
C LEU A 166 -11.20 6.02 22.55
N LYS A 167 -11.80 6.23 23.72
CA LYS A 167 -13.13 5.71 24.01
C LYS A 167 -14.17 6.27 23.04
N GLU A 168 -14.05 7.54 22.66
CA GLU A 168 -14.94 8.18 21.69
C GLU A 168 -14.83 7.51 20.30
N ASP A 169 -13.64 7.08 19.90
CA ASP A 169 -13.44 6.36 18.63
C ASP A 169 -14.17 5.01 18.66
N ILE A 170 -14.10 4.27 19.77
CA ILE A 170 -14.81 2.99 19.97
C ILE A 170 -16.32 3.19 19.94
N GLU A 171 -16.83 4.23 20.61
CA GLU A 171 -18.26 4.55 20.61
C GLU A 171 -18.77 4.95 19.21
N MET A 172 -17.97 5.70 18.43
CA MET A 172 -18.30 6.00 17.04
C MET A 172 -18.30 4.75 16.16
N ILE A 173 -17.30 3.86 16.30
CA ILE A 173 -17.25 2.57 15.58
C ILE A 173 -18.54 1.76 15.85
N TRP A 174 -18.96 1.65 17.11
CA TRP A 174 -20.14 0.88 17.51
C TRP A 174 -21.45 1.47 16.96
N LYS A 175 -21.55 2.79 16.83
CA LYS A 175 -22.73 3.48 16.27
C LYS A 175 -22.87 3.31 14.76
N MET A 176 -21.85 2.85 14.06
CA MET A 176 -21.86 2.66 12.61
C MET A 176 -22.17 1.20 12.18
N GLN A 177 -22.33 0.27 13.13
CA GLN A 177 -22.77 -1.11 12.88
C GLN A 177 -24.29 -1.21 12.91
#